data_AF-A0A7R9CKN7-F1
#
_entry.id   AF-A0A7R9CKN7-F1
#
_cell.length_a   1.000
_cell.length_b   1.000
_cell.length_c   1.000
_cell.angle_alpha   90.00
_cell.angle_beta   90.00
_cell.angle_gamma   90.00
#
_symmetry.space_group_name_H-M   'P 1'
#
loop_
_entity.id
_entity.type
_entity.pdbx_description
1 polymer ?
#
loop_
_entity_poly.entity_id
_entity_poly.type
_entity_poly.pdbx_seq_one_letter_code
_entity_poly.pdbx_strand_id
1 'polypeptide(L)'
;MLEAALMESISLKLCQVADPYRWLEDPDSPETIKFVEAQNAITRPILDACPAREEIKSRLTQLLDYPRYWCPYKHGEKYYFYKNTGLQNQNVLYVQDTLDSEPRVFVDPNLFSEDGIVSLGSSKFSEDGKMFAYGLSKGGSDWVTIHFRDVETGVDYPDKLEKVKFSAMAWTHDNKGLFYARYPDSILKADGTETEAVHDQKIYYHRLKTEQSEDIMVCEFPEFPRWRLSFIVSDDGEWLYVMPREGTKENSLYYAKLSDLPGGEIKEKLKLYPIVPEMEAEYDYVANDGPLVYIRTNKDAPNYKLITIDLDHLEPTNWKTVLPQQERDVLDWVSPINTDQMVVCYIHDVTSHLQLCDLKTGCLQLTLPLELGTVTQCSGKRKHTELFYQFTSFLTPGIIYHCDLTQSPPKPKVFREIKLKDFDTSSYTTSQVFYPSKDGTKIPMFLVHKKEFVKDGSRPALLYGYGGFNISLQPTFSVTRLVFIQHFGGVVAIPNIRGGGEYGEAWHNAGRLHNKQNVFDDFQASAEYLVKEGFTSHKKLIIEGGSNGGLLVGACINQRPELFGAAIAHVGVFDMLRYHKFTIGHAWVTDYGNAEEKEFFETLIKYSPLNNVRVPEKDIQVSTLIYLK
;
A
#
# COMPACT_ATOMS: atom_id res chain seq x y z
N MET A 1 -33.01 36.13 -4.62
CA MET A 1 -32.41 34.79 -4.78
C MET A 1 -31.05 34.88 -5.49
N LEU A 2 -30.18 35.76 -5.01
CA LEU A 2 -28.83 35.99 -5.54
C LEU A 2 -28.03 36.69 -4.42
N GLU A 3 -28.06 36.11 -3.22
CA GLU A 3 -27.40 36.68 -2.03
C GLU A 3 -27.07 35.64 -0.94
N ALA A 4 -27.17 34.34 -1.24
CA ALA A 4 -26.89 33.26 -0.28
C ALA A 4 -25.68 32.38 -0.65
N ALA A 5 -24.87 32.79 -1.63
CA ALA A 5 -23.70 32.04 -2.09
C ALA A 5 -22.34 32.70 -1.73
N LEU A 6 -22.33 33.70 -0.86
CA LEU A 6 -21.11 34.33 -0.37
C LEU A 6 -20.99 34.18 1.15
N MET A 7 -19.82 33.69 1.57
CA MET A 7 -19.28 33.69 2.93
C MET A 7 -19.59 32.50 3.85
N GLU A 8 -19.02 31.34 3.52
CA GLU A 8 -18.17 30.64 4.49
C GLU A 8 -16.73 30.62 3.94
N SER A 9 -16.10 31.80 3.97
CA SER A 9 -14.65 31.91 3.81
C SER A 9 -13.98 31.27 5.02
N ILE A 10 -13.06 30.34 4.80
CA ILE A 10 -12.13 29.90 5.84
C ILE A 10 -11.42 31.15 6.38
N SER A 11 -11.87 31.63 7.54
CA SER A 11 -11.33 32.81 8.21
C SER A 11 -10.04 32.42 8.96
N LEU A 12 -9.02 32.03 8.21
CA LEU A 12 -7.66 32.42 8.56
C LEU A 12 -7.50 33.85 8.05
N LYS A 13 -7.34 34.81 8.95
CA LYS A 13 -7.39 36.27 8.75
C LYS A 13 -6.45 36.88 7.67
N LEU A 14 -5.88 36.14 6.72
CA LEU A 14 -4.76 36.60 5.88
C LEU A 14 -4.88 36.33 4.36
N CYS A 15 -5.87 35.59 3.85
CA CYS A 15 -6.07 35.47 2.40
C CYS A 15 -7.49 34.98 2.04
N GLN A 16 -8.16 35.62 1.09
CA GLN A 16 -9.40 35.09 0.51
C GLN A 16 -9.05 34.14 -0.65
N VAL A 17 -9.44 32.87 -0.54
CA VAL A 17 -9.29 31.87 -1.61
C VAL A 17 -10.68 31.58 -2.18
N ALA A 18 -10.90 31.92 -3.44
CA ALA A 18 -12.14 31.62 -4.15
C ALA A 18 -12.16 30.15 -4.57
N ASP A 19 -13.34 29.51 -4.46
CA ASP A 19 -13.57 28.15 -4.92
C ASP A 19 -14.91 28.08 -5.69
N PRO A 20 -14.91 28.48 -6.98
CA PRO A 20 -16.13 28.59 -7.77
C PRO A 20 -16.75 27.23 -8.14
N TYR A 21 -16.05 26.12 -7.89
CA TYR A 21 -16.48 24.77 -8.27
C TYR A 21 -16.81 23.89 -7.07
N ARG A 22 -16.95 24.48 -5.88
CA ARG A 22 -17.29 23.79 -4.63
C ARG A 22 -18.50 22.86 -4.73
N TRP A 23 -19.46 23.19 -5.59
CA TRP A 23 -20.66 22.38 -5.82
C TRP A 23 -20.36 20.97 -6.36
N LEU A 24 -19.18 20.73 -6.96
CA LEU A 24 -18.74 19.39 -7.40
C LEU A 24 -18.39 18.45 -6.23
N GLU A 25 -18.29 18.95 -5.00
CA GLU A 25 -18.07 18.11 -3.81
C GLU A 25 -19.31 17.30 -3.41
N ASP A 26 -20.50 17.65 -3.92
CA ASP A 26 -21.71 16.84 -3.80
C ASP A 26 -21.80 15.88 -5.00
N PRO A 27 -21.47 14.58 -4.84
CA PRO A 27 -21.49 13.62 -5.93
C PRO A 27 -22.91 13.23 -6.36
N ASP A 28 -23.91 13.43 -5.50
CA ASP A 28 -25.29 13.02 -5.72
C ASP A 28 -26.11 14.13 -6.42
N SER A 29 -25.56 15.35 -6.52
CA SER A 29 -26.24 16.46 -7.16
C SER A 29 -26.44 16.22 -8.67
N PRO A 30 -27.62 16.59 -9.23
CA PRO A 30 -27.85 16.50 -10.68
C PRO A 30 -26.85 17.31 -11.51
N GLU A 31 -26.32 18.41 -10.96
CA GLU A 31 -25.33 19.25 -11.64
C GLU A 31 -23.98 18.54 -11.76
N THR A 32 -23.53 17.88 -10.68
CA THR A 32 -22.28 17.09 -10.66
C THR A 32 -22.35 15.91 -11.61
N ILE A 33 -23.46 15.17 -11.58
CA ILE A 33 -23.67 14.03 -12.50
C ILE A 33 -23.58 14.50 -13.96
N LYS A 34 -24.29 15.59 -14.30
CA LYS A 34 -24.26 16.16 -15.65
C LYS A 34 -22.86 16.65 -16.06
N PHE A 35 -22.10 17.23 -15.13
CA PHE A 35 -20.72 17.63 -15.37
C PHE A 35 -19.84 16.43 -15.71
N VAL A 36 -19.92 15.35 -14.92
CA VAL A 36 -19.17 14.11 -15.16
C VAL A 36 -19.53 13.48 -16.51
N GLU A 37 -20.81 13.38 -16.82
CA GLU A 37 -21.30 12.89 -18.13
C GLU A 37 -20.73 13.72 -19.29
N ALA A 38 -20.74 15.04 -19.17
CA ALA A 38 -20.21 15.94 -20.20
C ALA A 38 -18.68 15.78 -20.39
N GLN A 39 -17.91 15.65 -19.30
CA GLN A 39 -16.46 15.39 -19.39
C GLN A 39 -16.16 14.05 -20.08
N ASN A 40 -16.93 13.00 -19.74
CA ASN A 40 -16.81 11.69 -20.38
C ASN A 40 -17.19 11.74 -21.87
N ALA A 41 -18.23 12.49 -22.23
CA ALA A 41 -18.65 12.67 -23.62
C ALA A 41 -17.60 13.38 -24.49
N ILE A 42 -16.72 14.20 -23.90
CA ILE A 42 -15.58 14.82 -24.59
C ILE A 42 -14.40 13.84 -24.65
N THR A 43 -14.06 13.22 -23.52
CA THR A 43 -12.83 12.42 -23.38
C THR A 43 -12.93 11.09 -24.12
N ARG A 44 -14.06 10.40 -24.01
CA ARG A 44 -14.21 9.04 -24.52
C ARG A 44 -14.04 8.95 -26.04
N PRO A 45 -14.66 9.82 -26.86
CA PRO A 45 -14.44 9.81 -28.31
C PRO A 45 -12.98 10.09 -28.69
N ILE A 46 -12.26 10.96 -27.97
CA ILE A 46 -10.85 11.25 -28.24
C ILE A 46 -9.98 10.00 -28.04
N LEU A 47 -10.18 9.29 -26.93
CA LEU A 47 -9.44 8.05 -26.64
C LEU A 47 -9.82 6.92 -27.61
N ASP A 48 -11.12 6.78 -27.91
CA ASP A 48 -11.63 5.73 -28.80
C ASP A 48 -11.24 5.95 -30.27
N ALA A 49 -11.04 7.21 -30.70
CA ALA A 49 -10.57 7.55 -32.03
C ALA A 49 -9.06 7.30 -32.24
N CYS A 50 -8.30 6.95 -31.19
CA CYS A 50 -6.87 6.66 -31.31
C CYS A 50 -6.65 5.44 -32.25
N PRO A 51 -5.98 5.60 -33.41
CA PRO A 51 -5.84 4.51 -34.38
C PRO A 51 -5.09 3.29 -33.84
N ALA A 52 -4.19 3.49 -32.87
CA ALA A 52 -3.41 2.43 -32.25
C ALA A 52 -4.14 1.71 -31.11
N ARG A 53 -5.35 2.15 -30.71
CA ARG A 53 -6.06 1.66 -29.52
C ARG A 53 -6.29 0.15 -29.56
N GLU A 54 -6.87 -0.37 -30.64
CA GLU A 54 -7.18 -1.80 -30.74
C GLU A 54 -5.93 -2.66 -30.84
N GLU A 55 -4.88 -2.18 -31.51
CA GLU A 55 -3.58 -2.87 -31.55
C GLU A 55 -2.95 -2.96 -30.15
N ILE A 56 -2.88 -1.84 -29.43
CA ILE A 56 -2.34 -1.77 -28.07
C ILE A 56 -3.19 -2.62 -27.12
N LYS A 57 -4.52 -2.51 -27.18
CA LYS A 57 -5.44 -3.31 -26.36
C LYS A 57 -5.24 -4.80 -26.63
N SER A 58 -5.19 -5.21 -27.89
CA SER A 58 -4.94 -6.60 -28.28
C SER A 58 -3.61 -7.11 -27.73
N ARG A 59 -2.53 -6.32 -27.87
CA ARG A 59 -1.22 -6.69 -27.35
C ARG A 59 -1.18 -6.77 -25.82
N LEU A 60 -1.80 -5.81 -25.14
CA LEU A 60 -1.95 -5.82 -23.69
C LEU A 60 -2.69 -7.08 -23.23
N THR A 61 -3.82 -7.40 -23.85
CA THR A 61 -4.59 -8.61 -23.54
C THR A 61 -3.74 -9.87 -23.73
N GLN A 62 -3.01 -9.98 -24.85
CA GLN A 62 -2.13 -11.13 -25.10
C GLN A 62 -1.02 -11.27 -24.05
N LEU A 63 -0.38 -10.17 -23.65
CA LEU A 63 0.71 -10.21 -22.67
C LEU A 63 0.23 -10.25 -21.22
N LEU A 64 -1.02 -9.89 -20.93
CA LEU A 64 -1.65 -10.08 -19.62
C LEU A 64 -2.15 -11.52 -19.44
N ASP A 65 -2.39 -12.25 -20.53
CA ASP A 65 -2.83 -13.64 -20.53
C ASP A 65 -1.68 -14.62 -20.21
N TYR A 66 -1.18 -14.55 -18.97
CA TYR A 66 -0.24 -15.49 -18.41
C TYR A 66 -0.66 -15.90 -17.00
N PRO A 67 -0.40 -17.15 -16.58
CA PRO A 67 -0.83 -17.61 -15.28
C PRO A 67 -0.02 -16.91 -14.18
N ARG A 68 -0.72 -16.34 -13.20
CA ARG A 68 -0.13 -15.67 -12.04
C ARG A 68 -0.36 -16.51 -10.79
N TYR A 69 0.66 -16.58 -9.96
CA TYR A 69 0.65 -17.34 -8.72
C TYR A 69 1.22 -16.47 -7.60
N TRP A 70 0.70 -16.68 -6.40
CA TRP A 70 1.21 -16.10 -5.16
C TRP A 70 1.82 -17.21 -4.30
N CYS A 71 2.60 -16.84 -3.28
CA CYS A 71 3.25 -17.82 -2.41
C CYS A 71 2.22 -18.78 -1.78
N PRO A 72 2.47 -20.10 -1.82
CA PRO A 72 1.76 -21.04 -0.98
C PRO A 72 1.92 -20.68 0.48
N TYR A 73 0.85 -20.80 1.26
CA TYR A 73 0.90 -20.66 2.70
C TYR A 73 0.15 -21.82 3.35
N LYS A 74 0.75 -22.36 4.41
CA LYS A 74 0.28 -23.59 5.05
C LYS A 74 -0.68 -23.29 6.19
N HIS A 75 -1.79 -24.02 6.25
CA HIS A 75 -2.70 -24.04 7.40
C HIS A 75 -3.18 -25.47 7.65
N GLY A 76 -2.97 -25.94 8.88
CA GLY A 76 -3.04 -27.37 9.18
C GLY A 76 -2.09 -28.14 8.28
N GLU A 77 -2.61 -29.21 7.66
CA GLU A 77 -1.85 -30.07 6.74
C GLU A 77 -1.92 -29.61 5.28
N LYS A 78 -2.69 -28.57 4.96
CA LYS A 78 -2.96 -28.14 3.57
C LYS A 78 -2.23 -26.84 3.23
N TYR A 79 -2.07 -26.62 1.93
CA TYR A 79 -1.53 -25.38 1.38
C TYR A 79 -2.59 -24.63 0.61
N TYR A 80 -2.56 -23.32 0.76
CA TYR A 80 -3.45 -22.38 0.09
C TYR A 80 -2.63 -21.40 -0.73
N PHE A 81 -3.13 -21.00 -1.88
CA PHE A 81 -2.47 -20.00 -2.72
C PHE A 81 -3.46 -19.34 -3.67
N TYR A 82 -3.20 -18.07 -3.99
CA TYR A 82 -3.94 -17.41 -5.07
C TYR A 82 -3.37 -17.80 -6.43
N LYS A 83 -4.26 -17.91 -7.41
CA LYS A 83 -3.92 -18.09 -8.82
C LYS A 83 -4.88 -17.30 -9.70
N ASN A 84 -4.34 -16.72 -10.76
CA ASN A 84 -5.11 -16.20 -11.88
C ASN A 84 -4.66 -16.94 -13.14
N THR A 85 -5.59 -17.46 -13.93
CA THR A 85 -5.23 -18.22 -15.15
C THR A 85 -4.66 -17.32 -16.25
N GLY A 86 -4.93 -16.01 -16.21
CA GLY A 86 -4.48 -15.06 -17.22
C GLY A 86 -5.37 -13.84 -17.25
N LEU A 87 -6.64 -14.00 -17.59
CA LEU A 87 -7.57 -12.86 -17.80
C LEU A 87 -8.79 -12.89 -16.87
N GLN A 88 -8.74 -13.66 -15.77
CA GLN A 88 -9.80 -13.62 -14.78
C GLN A 88 -9.84 -12.23 -14.14
N ASN A 89 -11.05 -11.70 -13.90
CA ASN A 89 -11.23 -10.40 -13.24
C ASN A 89 -10.64 -10.43 -11.83
N GLN A 90 -10.88 -11.51 -11.08
CA GLN A 90 -10.40 -11.70 -9.72
C GLN A 90 -9.53 -12.95 -9.62
N ASN A 91 -8.53 -12.89 -8.73
CA ASN A 91 -7.70 -14.04 -8.40
C ASN A 91 -8.52 -15.07 -7.61
N VAL A 92 -8.31 -16.34 -7.90
CA VAL A 92 -9.01 -17.45 -7.24
C VAL A 92 -8.11 -18.04 -6.17
N LEU A 93 -8.67 -18.31 -4.98
CA LEU A 93 -7.97 -18.99 -3.90
C LEU A 93 -8.11 -20.50 -4.09
N TYR A 94 -6.98 -21.20 -4.16
CA TYR A 94 -6.90 -22.66 -4.29
C TYR A 94 -6.42 -23.30 -2.99
N VAL A 95 -6.74 -24.59 -2.85
CA VAL A 95 -6.24 -25.49 -1.80
C VAL A 95 -5.60 -26.73 -2.41
N GLN A 96 -4.54 -27.24 -1.81
CA GLN A 96 -3.89 -28.50 -2.16
C GLN A 96 -3.44 -29.24 -0.90
N ASP A 97 -3.50 -30.58 -0.91
CA ASP A 97 -3.17 -31.41 0.26
C ASP A 97 -1.66 -31.50 0.48
N THR A 98 -0.88 -31.51 -0.59
CA THR A 98 0.58 -31.40 -0.59
C THR A 98 1.02 -30.41 -1.66
N LEU A 99 2.28 -29.99 -1.65
CA LEU A 99 2.82 -29.06 -2.66
C LEU A 99 2.78 -29.62 -4.10
N ASP A 100 2.73 -30.96 -4.24
CA ASP A 100 2.68 -31.67 -5.52
C ASP A 100 1.27 -32.16 -5.89
N SER A 101 0.29 -31.99 -4.99
CA SER A 101 -1.09 -32.42 -5.23
C SER A 101 -1.78 -31.52 -6.25
N GLU A 102 -2.75 -32.06 -6.99
CA GLU A 102 -3.55 -31.25 -7.90
C GLU A 102 -4.39 -30.23 -7.10
N PRO A 103 -4.29 -28.91 -7.41
CA PRO A 103 -4.98 -27.89 -6.65
C PRO A 103 -6.47 -27.84 -6.99
N ARG A 104 -7.30 -27.60 -5.97
CA ARG A 104 -8.75 -27.47 -6.07
C ARG A 104 -9.16 -26.04 -5.72
N VAL A 105 -10.21 -25.54 -6.37
CA VAL A 105 -10.77 -24.22 -6.04
C VAL A 105 -11.30 -24.25 -4.61
N PHE A 106 -10.91 -23.25 -3.81
CA PHE A 106 -11.40 -23.07 -2.45
C PHE A 106 -12.37 -21.88 -2.38
N VAL A 107 -11.99 -20.72 -2.92
CA VAL A 107 -12.87 -19.54 -3.06
C VAL A 107 -12.64 -18.91 -4.43
N ASP A 108 -13.72 -18.77 -5.22
CA ASP A 108 -13.70 -18.09 -6.51
C ASP A 108 -14.54 -16.79 -6.44
N PRO A 109 -13.90 -15.62 -6.30
CA PRO A 109 -14.63 -14.36 -6.24
C PRO A 109 -15.34 -14.00 -7.54
N ASN A 110 -14.96 -14.58 -8.68
CA ASN A 110 -15.62 -14.33 -9.96
C ASN A 110 -17.06 -14.89 -9.98
N LEU A 111 -17.43 -15.76 -9.04
CA LEU A 111 -18.79 -16.28 -8.89
C LEU A 111 -19.70 -15.37 -8.04
N PHE A 112 -19.15 -14.33 -7.40
CA PHE A 112 -19.92 -13.42 -6.54
C PHE A 112 -20.52 -12.23 -7.29
N SER A 113 -20.10 -11.99 -8.53
CA SER A 113 -20.64 -10.92 -9.38
C SER A 113 -20.41 -11.22 -10.86
N GLU A 114 -21.42 -11.06 -11.70
CA GLU A 114 -21.33 -11.31 -13.16
C GLU A 114 -20.33 -10.39 -13.87
N ASP A 115 -20.20 -9.15 -13.41
CA ASP A 115 -19.30 -8.12 -13.94
C ASP A 115 -17.91 -8.10 -13.26
N GLY A 116 -17.68 -8.97 -12.26
CA GLY A 116 -16.41 -9.09 -11.55
C GLY A 116 -16.04 -7.92 -10.62
N ILE A 117 -17.00 -7.04 -10.29
CA ILE A 117 -16.76 -5.85 -9.44
C ILE A 117 -16.71 -6.16 -7.95
N VAL A 118 -17.03 -7.40 -7.56
CA VAL A 118 -16.84 -7.87 -6.18
C VAL A 118 -15.45 -8.48 -6.07
N SER A 119 -14.66 -7.94 -5.16
CA SER A 119 -13.29 -8.38 -4.91
C SER A 119 -13.19 -9.04 -3.54
N LEU A 120 -12.33 -10.05 -3.46
CA LEU A 120 -11.90 -10.65 -2.20
C LEU A 120 -10.79 -9.78 -1.60
N GLY A 121 -11.07 -9.20 -0.44
CA GLY A 121 -10.13 -8.39 0.32
C GLY A 121 -9.26 -9.24 1.26
N SER A 122 -9.09 -8.75 2.48
CA SER A 122 -8.37 -9.47 3.53
C SER A 122 -9.08 -10.79 3.90
N SER A 123 -8.28 -11.80 4.25
CA SER A 123 -8.79 -13.10 4.67
C SER A 123 -7.88 -13.73 5.72
N LYS A 124 -8.46 -14.49 6.66
CA LYS A 124 -7.72 -15.18 7.72
C LYS A 124 -8.35 -16.51 8.08
N PHE A 125 -7.51 -17.53 8.15
CA PHE A 125 -7.86 -18.79 8.79
C PHE A 125 -7.85 -18.64 10.31
N SER A 126 -8.78 -19.33 10.95
CA SER A 126 -8.69 -19.74 12.36
C SER A 126 -7.39 -20.48 12.64
N GLU A 127 -6.97 -20.55 13.90
CA GLU A 127 -5.66 -21.09 14.26
C GLU A 127 -5.57 -22.61 14.04
N ASP A 128 -6.69 -23.33 14.22
CA ASP A 128 -6.81 -24.75 13.86
C ASP A 128 -7.05 -24.97 12.35
N GLY A 129 -7.28 -23.90 11.58
CA GLY A 129 -7.46 -23.93 10.14
C GLY A 129 -8.80 -24.46 9.66
N LYS A 130 -9.81 -24.61 10.52
CA LYS A 130 -11.13 -25.16 10.13
C LYS A 130 -12.12 -24.11 9.64
N MET A 131 -11.94 -22.87 10.05
CA MET A 131 -12.73 -21.73 9.60
C MET A 131 -11.88 -20.73 8.82
N PHE A 132 -12.46 -20.18 7.76
CA PHE A 132 -11.86 -19.14 6.92
C PHE A 132 -12.75 -17.89 6.92
N ALA A 133 -12.28 -16.81 7.53
CA ALA A 133 -12.92 -15.50 7.45
C ALA A 133 -12.40 -14.75 6.22
N TYR A 134 -13.29 -14.10 5.47
CA TYR A 134 -12.90 -13.33 4.29
C TYR A 134 -13.77 -12.10 4.08
N GLY A 135 -13.14 -11.00 3.67
CA GLY A 135 -13.78 -9.74 3.37
C GLY A 135 -14.16 -9.63 1.90
N LEU A 136 -15.36 -9.12 1.61
CA LEU A 136 -15.81 -8.75 0.27
C LEU A 136 -16.01 -7.25 0.18
N SER A 137 -15.49 -6.66 -0.90
CA SER A 137 -15.67 -5.25 -1.25
C SER A 137 -16.28 -5.12 -2.64
N LYS A 138 -17.23 -4.20 -2.80
CA LYS A 138 -17.97 -3.99 -4.06
C LYS A 138 -17.57 -2.67 -4.72
N GLY A 139 -17.36 -2.70 -6.04
CA GLY A 139 -17.12 -1.49 -6.83
C GLY A 139 -15.85 -0.73 -6.47
N GLY A 140 -14.87 -1.40 -5.84
CA GLY A 140 -13.63 -0.78 -5.37
C GLY A 140 -13.77 0.05 -4.08
N SER A 141 -14.93 -0.01 -3.40
CA SER A 141 -15.13 0.64 -2.10
C SER A 141 -14.23 0.04 -1.02
N ASP A 142 -13.72 0.88 -0.11
CA ASP A 142 -13.00 0.45 1.09
C ASP A 142 -13.91 -0.23 2.13
N TRP A 143 -15.24 -0.16 1.96
CA TRP A 143 -16.16 -0.90 2.80
C TRP A 143 -16.09 -2.40 2.53
N VAL A 144 -16.08 -3.15 3.61
CA VAL A 144 -15.92 -4.60 3.63
C VAL A 144 -17.13 -5.21 4.33
N THR A 145 -17.58 -6.35 3.80
CA THR A 145 -18.41 -7.30 4.53
C THR A 145 -17.59 -8.55 4.82
N ILE A 146 -17.47 -8.94 6.08
CA ILE A 146 -16.77 -10.19 6.46
C ILE A 146 -17.77 -11.36 6.44
N HIS A 147 -17.35 -12.45 5.81
CA HIS A 147 -18.04 -13.73 5.75
C HIS A 147 -17.16 -14.85 6.32
N PHE A 148 -17.77 -15.98 6.64
CA PHE A 148 -17.09 -17.13 7.23
C PHE A 148 -17.41 -18.41 6.45
N ARG A 149 -16.36 -19.18 6.11
CA ARG A 149 -16.45 -20.45 5.40
C ARG A 149 -15.88 -21.58 6.24
N ASP A 150 -16.63 -22.67 6.31
CA ASP A 150 -16.11 -23.94 6.81
C ASP A 150 -15.15 -24.56 5.79
N VAL A 151 -13.92 -24.83 6.21
CA VAL A 151 -12.83 -25.21 5.32
C VAL A 151 -12.97 -26.64 4.80
N GLU A 152 -13.62 -27.52 5.56
CA GLU A 152 -13.81 -28.92 5.18
C GLU A 152 -14.94 -29.08 4.18
N THR A 153 -16.08 -28.46 4.47
CA THR A 153 -17.32 -28.58 3.68
C THR A 153 -17.40 -27.57 2.54
N GLY A 154 -16.67 -26.45 2.63
CA GLY A 154 -16.76 -25.32 1.70
C GLY A 154 -18.05 -24.51 1.83
N VAL A 155 -18.85 -24.76 2.86
CA VAL A 155 -20.13 -24.09 3.11
C VAL A 155 -19.90 -22.81 3.90
N ASP A 156 -20.52 -21.71 3.46
CA ASP A 156 -20.51 -20.44 4.19
C ASP A 156 -21.50 -20.49 5.35
N TYR A 157 -21.06 -19.95 6.50
CA TYR A 157 -21.91 -19.73 7.66
C TYR A 157 -22.82 -18.52 7.43
N PRO A 158 -23.98 -18.44 8.11
CA PRO A 158 -24.89 -17.30 7.98
C PRO A 158 -24.29 -15.99 8.53
N ASP A 159 -23.28 -16.09 9.40
CA ASP A 159 -22.55 -14.99 10.00
C ASP A 159 -22.05 -13.99 8.96
N LYS A 160 -22.37 -12.71 9.18
CA LYS A 160 -22.02 -11.59 8.30
C LYS A 160 -21.69 -10.37 9.14
N LEU A 161 -20.52 -9.77 8.91
CA LEU A 161 -20.09 -8.57 9.63
C LEU A 161 -20.06 -7.39 8.68
N GLU A 162 -20.93 -6.41 8.90
CA GLU A 162 -21.06 -5.20 8.09
C GLU A 162 -20.36 -4.00 8.74
N LYS A 163 -20.26 -2.89 8.00
CA LYS A 163 -19.60 -1.63 8.40
C LYS A 163 -18.14 -1.80 8.80
N VAL A 164 -17.47 -2.79 8.21
CA VAL A 164 -16.05 -3.03 8.36
C VAL A 164 -15.30 -2.16 7.36
N LYS A 165 -14.29 -1.45 7.81
CA LYS A 165 -13.39 -0.65 6.96
C LYS A 165 -12.07 -0.45 7.71
N PHE A 166 -10.94 -0.58 7.02
CA PHE A 166 -9.60 -0.51 7.61
C PHE A 166 -9.41 -1.41 8.84
N SER A 167 -9.77 -2.70 8.71
CA SER A 167 -9.78 -3.67 9.81
C SER A 167 -8.83 -4.84 9.59
N ALA A 168 -8.19 -5.27 10.67
CA ALA A 168 -7.59 -6.61 10.75
C ALA A 168 -8.68 -7.68 10.99
N MET A 169 -8.30 -8.95 10.86
CA MET A 169 -9.06 -10.10 11.35
C MET A 169 -8.12 -10.90 12.24
N ALA A 170 -8.40 -11.01 13.53
CA ALA A 170 -7.51 -11.69 14.47
C ALA A 170 -8.29 -12.74 15.26
N TRP A 171 -8.10 -14.02 14.91
CA TRP A 171 -8.74 -15.15 15.57
C TRP A 171 -8.17 -15.35 16.97
N THR A 172 -9.04 -15.66 17.93
CA THR A 172 -8.60 -16.26 19.20
C THR A 172 -8.17 -17.70 18.96
N HIS A 173 -7.18 -18.18 19.71
CA HIS A 173 -6.64 -19.54 19.54
C HIS A 173 -7.58 -20.64 20.06
N ASP A 174 -8.65 -20.28 20.78
CA ASP A 174 -9.75 -21.19 21.10
C ASP A 174 -10.72 -21.40 19.91
N ASN A 175 -10.50 -20.69 18.80
CA ASN A 175 -11.27 -20.76 17.54
C ASN A 175 -12.77 -20.48 17.69
N LYS A 176 -13.19 -19.83 18.79
CA LYS A 176 -14.61 -19.50 19.00
C LYS A 176 -15.05 -18.24 18.24
N GLY A 177 -14.11 -17.41 17.80
CA GLY A 177 -14.41 -16.11 17.21
C GLY A 177 -13.17 -15.34 16.79
N LEU A 178 -13.39 -14.12 16.28
CA LEU A 178 -12.33 -13.22 15.88
C LEU A 178 -12.59 -11.79 16.33
N PHE A 179 -11.50 -11.06 16.52
CA PHE A 179 -11.51 -9.60 16.62
C PHE A 179 -11.56 -8.99 15.22
N TYR A 180 -12.41 -7.97 15.06
CA TYR A 180 -12.51 -7.13 13.88
C TYR A 180 -12.83 -5.70 14.30
N ALA A 181 -12.54 -4.72 13.45
CA ALA A 181 -12.90 -3.33 13.64
C ALA A 181 -14.02 -2.90 12.69
N ARG A 182 -14.97 -2.13 13.22
CA ARG A 182 -16.08 -1.56 12.45
C ARG A 182 -16.39 -0.14 12.89
N TYR A 183 -17.15 0.54 12.05
CA TYR A 183 -17.64 1.89 12.32
C TYR A 183 -19.08 1.89 12.87
N PRO A 184 -19.52 2.99 13.52
CA PRO A 184 -20.82 3.07 14.18
C PRO A 184 -22.01 2.93 13.25
N ASP A 185 -23.15 2.54 13.82
CA ASP A 185 -24.37 2.34 13.04
C ASP A 185 -25.00 3.64 12.51
N SER A 186 -24.60 4.79 13.04
CA SER A 186 -25.02 6.12 12.59
C SER A 186 -24.57 6.45 11.17
N ILE A 187 -23.61 5.71 10.59
CA ILE A 187 -23.27 5.83 9.18
C ILE A 187 -24.40 5.22 8.34
N LEU A 188 -25.16 6.08 7.65
CA LEU A 188 -26.34 5.69 6.88
C LEU A 188 -26.00 5.23 5.46
N LYS A 189 -24.96 5.80 4.84
CA LYS A 189 -24.47 5.45 3.50
C LYS A 189 -23.02 4.97 3.61
N ALA A 190 -22.78 3.74 3.16
CA ALA A 190 -21.50 3.05 3.27
C ALA A 190 -21.24 2.19 2.01
N ASP A 191 -21.42 2.81 0.84
CA ASP A 191 -21.25 2.15 -0.47
C ASP A 191 -20.00 2.63 -1.21
N GLY A 192 -19.31 3.64 -0.67
CA GLY A 192 -18.08 4.22 -1.21
C GLY A 192 -18.30 5.45 -2.08
N THR A 193 -19.55 5.89 -2.27
CA THR A 193 -19.82 7.17 -2.96
C THR A 193 -19.97 8.33 -1.99
N GLU A 194 -20.10 8.08 -0.69
CA GLU A 194 -20.11 9.10 0.34
C GLU A 194 -18.74 9.78 0.50
N THR A 195 -18.75 11.06 0.87
CA THR A 195 -17.53 11.86 1.09
C THR A 195 -17.27 12.17 2.56
N GLU A 196 -18.21 11.85 3.45
CA GLU A 196 -18.11 12.14 4.88
C GLU A 196 -16.92 11.42 5.53
N ALA A 197 -16.31 12.10 6.51
CA ALA A 197 -15.24 11.50 7.29
C ALA A 197 -15.79 10.40 8.21
N VAL A 198 -15.04 9.30 8.34
CA VAL A 198 -15.41 8.18 9.21
C VAL A 198 -14.63 8.27 10.52
N HIS A 199 -15.35 8.21 11.64
CA HIS A 199 -14.83 8.39 12.99
C HIS A 199 -15.31 7.29 13.94
N ASP A 200 -14.70 7.22 15.11
CA ASP A 200 -15.10 6.32 16.20
C ASP A 200 -15.03 4.84 15.82
N GLN A 201 -13.93 4.44 15.14
CA GLN A 201 -13.67 3.04 14.86
C GLN A 201 -13.51 2.27 16.18
N LYS A 202 -14.16 1.10 16.28
CA LYS A 202 -14.11 0.25 17.49
C LYS A 202 -13.71 -1.15 17.12
N ILE A 203 -12.99 -1.83 18.01
CA ILE A 203 -12.73 -3.27 17.91
C ILE A 203 -13.88 -4.00 18.59
N TYR A 204 -14.46 -4.94 17.86
CA TYR A 204 -15.45 -5.90 18.32
C TYR A 204 -14.87 -7.31 18.30
N TYR A 205 -15.41 -8.17 19.16
CA TYR A 205 -15.21 -9.60 19.10
C TYR A 205 -16.50 -10.26 18.63
N HIS A 206 -16.43 -10.95 17.50
CA HIS A 206 -17.53 -11.73 16.95
C HIS A 206 -17.33 -13.20 17.32
N ARG A 207 -18.35 -13.80 17.95
CA ARG A 207 -18.40 -15.24 18.23
C ARG A 207 -19.06 -15.95 17.05
N LEU A 208 -18.47 -17.04 16.59
CA LEU A 208 -19.05 -17.81 15.49
C LEU A 208 -20.44 -18.33 15.82
N LYS A 209 -21.29 -18.35 14.80
CA LYS A 209 -22.68 -18.79 14.81
C LYS A 209 -23.57 -17.92 15.69
N THR A 210 -23.27 -16.62 15.78
CA THR A 210 -24.13 -15.62 16.44
C THR A 210 -24.44 -14.47 15.49
N GLU A 211 -25.47 -13.69 15.79
CA GLU A 211 -25.76 -12.49 14.99
C GLU A 211 -24.74 -11.39 15.30
N GLN A 212 -24.45 -10.50 14.33
CA GLN A 212 -23.53 -9.37 14.54
C GLN A 212 -23.99 -8.43 15.67
N SER A 213 -25.29 -8.40 15.96
CA SER A 213 -25.86 -7.61 17.06
C SER A 213 -25.47 -8.11 18.45
N GLU A 214 -24.97 -9.35 18.54
CA GLU A 214 -24.47 -9.96 19.77
C GLU A 214 -22.96 -9.73 19.98
N ASP A 215 -22.28 -9.09 19.02
CA ASP A 215 -20.85 -8.85 19.07
C ASP A 215 -20.46 -7.97 20.27
N ILE A 216 -19.39 -8.38 20.94
CA ILE A 216 -18.89 -7.68 22.13
C ILE A 216 -17.95 -6.57 21.70
N MET A 217 -18.28 -5.32 22.02
CA MET A 217 -17.34 -4.20 21.84
C MET A 217 -16.19 -4.33 22.85
N VAL A 218 -14.99 -4.66 22.36
CA VAL A 218 -13.83 -4.96 23.21
C VAL A 218 -12.91 -3.79 23.45
N CYS A 219 -12.84 -2.84 22.52
CA CYS A 219 -11.96 -1.68 22.61
C CYS A 219 -12.52 -0.50 21.82
N GLU A 220 -12.42 0.69 22.41
CA GLU A 220 -12.74 1.98 21.79
C GLU A 220 -11.93 3.09 22.48
N PHE A 221 -11.71 4.18 21.76
CA PHE A 221 -11.06 5.39 22.25
C PHE A 221 -11.95 6.60 21.92
N PRO A 222 -13.07 6.80 22.65
CA PRO A 222 -14.03 7.88 22.35
C PRO A 222 -13.40 9.28 22.43
N GLU A 223 -12.33 9.41 23.20
CA GLU A 223 -11.63 10.68 23.40
C GLU A 223 -10.73 11.02 22.20
N PHE A 224 -10.51 10.04 21.32
CA PHE A 224 -9.71 10.13 20.12
C PHE A 224 -10.48 9.58 18.91
N PRO A 225 -11.54 10.29 18.46
CA PRO A 225 -12.47 9.80 17.42
C PRO A 225 -11.82 9.53 16.06
N ARG A 226 -10.62 10.07 15.81
CA ARG A 226 -9.85 9.87 14.58
C ARG A 226 -8.91 8.66 14.62
N TRP A 227 -8.76 8.03 15.79
CA TRP A 227 -7.88 6.87 15.91
C TRP A 227 -8.45 5.68 15.14
N ARG A 228 -7.57 5.08 14.35
CA ARG A 228 -7.79 3.79 13.70
C ARG A 228 -7.07 2.73 14.47
N LEU A 229 -7.72 1.61 14.69
CA LEU A 229 -7.29 0.56 15.60
C LEU A 229 -6.76 -0.62 14.80
N SER A 230 -5.43 -0.73 14.68
CA SER A 230 -4.77 -1.95 14.23
C SER A 230 -4.59 -2.89 15.43
N PHE A 231 -4.66 -4.20 15.23
CA PHE A 231 -4.52 -5.16 16.32
C PHE A 231 -4.11 -6.54 15.80
N ILE A 232 -3.51 -7.34 16.67
CA ILE A 232 -3.07 -8.70 16.39
C ILE A 232 -3.14 -9.56 17.66
N VAL A 233 -3.53 -10.83 17.51
CA VAL A 233 -3.39 -11.85 18.55
C VAL A 233 -1.99 -12.45 18.45
N SER A 234 -1.31 -12.58 19.59
CA SER A 234 0.06 -13.10 19.67
C SER A 234 0.21 -14.53 19.16
N ASP A 235 1.44 -14.93 18.84
CA ASP A 235 1.74 -16.26 18.27
C ASP A 235 1.40 -17.40 19.24
N ASP A 236 1.40 -17.13 20.54
CA ASP A 236 0.98 -18.05 21.60
C ASP A 236 -0.53 -17.96 21.93
N GLY A 237 -1.24 -16.94 21.44
CA GLY A 237 -2.66 -16.73 21.68
C GLY A 237 -3.02 -16.09 23.01
N GLU A 238 -2.03 -15.75 23.82
CA GLU A 238 -2.21 -15.27 25.20
C GLU A 238 -2.51 -13.76 25.26
N TRP A 239 -2.19 -13.02 24.19
CA TRP A 239 -2.23 -11.56 24.17
C TRP A 239 -2.97 -11.02 22.95
N LEU A 240 -3.70 -9.91 23.13
CA LEU A 240 -4.15 -9.03 22.06
C LEU A 240 -3.32 -7.76 22.13
N TYR A 241 -2.52 -7.49 21.10
CA TYR A 241 -1.83 -6.22 20.93
C TYR A 241 -2.72 -5.26 20.13
N VAL A 242 -2.86 -4.03 20.61
CA VAL A 242 -3.63 -2.96 19.96
C VAL A 242 -2.67 -1.81 19.67
N MET A 243 -2.62 -1.40 18.40
CA MET A 243 -1.74 -0.36 17.87
C MET A 243 -2.57 0.76 17.24
N PRO A 244 -3.18 1.66 18.04
CA PRO A 244 -3.92 2.79 17.52
C PRO A 244 -3.02 3.72 16.71
N ARG A 245 -3.55 4.29 15.62
CA ARG A 245 -2.89 5.29 14.76
C ARG A 245 -3.85 6.42 14.45
N GLU A 246 -3.39 7.66 14.51
CA GLU A 246 -4.17 8.82 14.03
C GLU A 246 -3.80 9.21 12.60
N GLY A 247 -2.50 9.18 12.29
CA GLY A 247 -1.95 9.45 10.96
C GLY A 247 -1.79 8.19 10.11
N THR A 248 -0.79 8.22 9.23
CA THR A 248 -0.47 7.11 8.33
C THR A 248 0.60 6.17 8.86
N LYS A 249 1.36 6.58 9.89
CA LYS A 249 2.60 5.92 10.30
C LYS A 249 2.67 5.68 11.81
N GLU A 250 2.91 6.68 12.63
CA GLU A 250 3.18 6.51 14.05
C GLU A 250 2.00 5.87 14.80
N ASN A 251 2.31 5.05 15.80
CA ASN A 251 1.32 4.31 16.57
C ASN A 251 1.62 4.30 18.06
N SER A 252 0.56 4.29 18.86
CA SER A 252 0.66 3.85 20.25
C SER A 252 0.69 2.32 20.27
N LEU A 253 1.09 1.71 21.39
CA LEU A 253 1.12 0.27 21.60
C LEU A 253 0.53 -0.08 22.97
N TYR A 254 -0.53 -0.89 22.95
CA TYR A 254 -1.21 -1.43 24.12
C TYR A 254 -1.31 -2.95 24.01
N TYR A 255 -1.57 -3.61 25.13
CA TYR A 255 -1.92 -5.02 25.16
C TYR A 255 -3.09 -5.32 26.11
N ALA A 256 -3.80 -6.41 25.83
CA ALA A 256 -4.67 -7.09 26.78
C ALA A 256 -4.22 -8.55 26.88
N LYS A 257 -4.23 -9.09 28.11
CA LYS A 257 -3.96 -10.50 28.35
C LYS A 257 -5.26 -11.29 28.28
N LEU A 258 -5.39 -12.17 27.29
CA LEU A 258 -6.61 -12.92 27.01
C LEU A 258 -6.80 -14.09 28.00
N SER A 259 -5.71 -14.64 28.53
CA SER A 259 -5.72 -15.73 29.52
C SER A 259 -6.30 -15.33 30.87
N ASP A 260 -6.27 -14.03 31.19
CA ASP A 260 -6.72 -13.50 32.49
C ASP A 260 -8.23 -13.23 32.51
N LEU A 261 -8.93 -13.47 31.41
CA LEU A 261 -10.37 -13.23 31.31
C LEU A 261 -11.16 -14.19 32.20
N PRO A 262 -12.11 -13.70 33.02
CA PRO A 262 -12.95 -14.55 33.86
C PRO A 262 -13.67 -15.64 33.04
N GLY A 263 -13.37 -16.91 33.35
CA GLY A 263 -13.95 -18.05 32.63
C GLY A 263 -13.41 -18.26 31.21
N GLY A 264 -12.36 -17.54 30.80
CA GLY A 264 -11.76 -17.66 29.47
C GLY A 264 -12.68 -17.23 28.32
N GLU A 265 -13.61 -16.31 28.57
CA GLU A 265 -14.56 -15.82 27.57
C GLU A 265 -14.52 -14.29 27.46
N ILE A 266 -14.59 -13.78 26.23
CA ILE A 266 -14.71 -12.35 25.94
C ILE A 266 -16.18 -11.98 26.02
N LYS A 267 -16.58 -11.29 27.10
CA LYS A 267 -17.98 -10.88 27.37
C LYS A 267 -18.16 -9.38 27.57
N GLU A 268 -17.07 -8.66 27.74
CA GLU A 268 -17.07 -7.24 28.04
C GLU A 268 -15.83 -6.56 27.46
N LYS A 269 -15.74 -5.24 27.64
CA LYS A 269 -14.61 -4.41 27.21
C LYS A 269 -13.32 -4.93 27.86
N LEU A 270 -12.28 -5.12 27.05
CA LEU A 270 -10.99 -5.58 27.55
C LEU A 270 -10.27 -4.46 28.29
N LYS A 271 -9.62 -4.79 29.40
CA LYS A 271 -8.70 -3.87 30.07
C LYS A 271 -7.39 -3.83 29.28
N LEU A 272 -7.12 -2.67 28.68
CA LEU A 272 -5.86 -2.41 27.98
C LEU A 272 -4.80 -1.86 28.93
N TYR A 273 -3.59 -2.36 28.78
CA TYR A 273 -2.40 -1.88 29.47
C TYR A 273 -1.48 -1.20 28.45
N PRO A 274 -1.01 0.04 28.72
CA PRO A 274 -0.10 0.74 27.81
C PRO A 274 1.29 0.11 27.86
N ILE A 275 1.90 -0.08 26.68
CA ILE A 275 3.35 -0.31 26.53
C ILE A 275 4.02 1.02 26.15
N VAL A 276 3.50 1.65 25.08
CA VAL A 276 3.91 2.98 24.61
C VAL A 276 2.65 3.76 24.27
N PRO A 277 2.11 4.58 25.18
CA PRO A 277 0.90 5.34 24.90
C PRO A 277 1.12 6.50 23.92
N GLU A 278 2.35 7.01 23.78
CA GLU A 278 2.69 8.12 22.89
C GLU A 278 2.84 7.69 21.41
N MET A 279 2.31 8.49 20.48
CA MET A 279 2.49 8.30 19.03
C MET A 279 3.77 9.00 18.53
N GLU A 280 4.93 8.50 18.97
CA GLU A 280 6.23 9.11 18.68
C GLU A 280 7.08 8.37 17.64
N ALA A 281 6.70 7.12 17.36
CA ALA A 281 7.41 6.21 16.48
C ALA A 281 6.46 5.11 16.01
N GLU A 282 6.95 4.23 15.14
CA GLU A 282 6.27 2.98 14.84
C GLU A 282 6.72 1.87 15.79
N TYR A 283 5.78 1.02 16.17
CA TYR A 283 5.98 -0.13 17.02
C TYR A 283 5.14 -1.28 16.46
N ASP A 284 5.74 -2.07 15.57
CA ASP A 284 5.09 -3.19 14.88
C ASP A 284 5.44 -4.51 15.58
N TYR A 285 4.41 -5.27 15.98
CA TYR A 285 4.59 -6.62 16.53
C TYR A 285 5.23 -7.57 15.51
N VAL A 286 6.25 -8.32 15.96
CA VAL A 286 6.93 -9.35 15.17
C VAL A 286 6.66 -10.75 15.73
N ALA A 287 6.91 -10.96 17.03
CA ALA A 287 6.77 -12.25 17.71
C ALA A 287 6.74 -12.03 19.24
N ASN A 288 6.53 -13.09 20.03
CA ASN A 288 6.76 -13.05 21.48
C ASN A 288 7.22 -14.39 22.08
N ASP A 289 8.02 -14.34 23.14
CA ASP A 289 8.39 -15.48 23.99
C ASP A 289 7.79 -15.25 25.38
N GLY A 290 6.54 -15.68 25.59
CA GLY A 290 5.79 -15.34 26.80
C GLY A 290 5.63 -13.81 26.92
N PRO A 291 6.02 -13.18 28.04
CA PRO A 291 5.94 -11.72 28.21
C PRO A 291 7.03 -10.95 27.44
N LEU A 292 8.00 -11.59 26.81
CA LEU A 292 9.02 -10.91 26.02
C LEU A 292 8.53 -10.71 24.57
N VAL A 293 8.20 -9.50 24.17
CA VAL A 293 7.68 -9.18 22.83
C VAL A 293 8.77 -8.58 21.94
N TYR A 294 8.85 -9.02 20.68
CA TYR A 294 9.74 -8.49 19.65
C TYR A 294 8.99 -7.44 18.82
N ILE A 295 9.54 -6.24 18.74
CA ILE A 295 8.93 -5.07 18.09
C ILE A 295 9.90 -4.48 17.06
N ARG A 296 9.46 -4.34 15.81
CA ARG A 296 10.16 -3.52 14.81
C ARG A 296 9.79 -2.06 15.07
N THR A 297 10.78 -1.18 15.15
CA THR A 297 10.57 0.23 15.47
C THR A 297 11.55 1.15 14.76
N ASN A 298 11.12 2.38 14.51
CA ASN A 298 11.98 3.49 14.07
C ASN A 298 12.31 4.48 15.20
N LYS A 299 11.95 4.17 16.45
CA LYS A 299 12.27 5.02 17.61
C LYS A 299 13.78 5.21 17.72
N ASP A 300 14.23 6.46 17.56
CA ASP A 300 15.64 6.85 17.50
C ASP A 300 16.45 6.04 16.46
N ALA A 301 15.77 5.59 15.41
CA ALA A 301 16.33 4.72 14.40
C ALA A 301 15.66 4.91 13.02
N PRO A 302 16.01 5.94 12.22
CA PRO A 302 15.30 6.26 10.98
C PRO A 302 15.28 5.15 9.92
N ASN A 303 16.27 4.24 9.92
CA ASN A 303 16.28 3.06 9.05
C ASN A 303 15.73 1.79 9.73
N TYR A 304 14.99 1.95 10.82
CA TYR A 304 14.38 0.92 11.66
C TYR A 304 15.39 -0.02 12.34
N LYS A 305 14.92 -0.64 13.44
CA LYS A 305 15.62 -1.65 14.22
C LYS A 305 14.61 -2.67 14.77
N LEU A 306 15.10 -3.78 15.29
CA LEU A 306 14.30 -4.74 16.05
C LEU A 306 14.70 -4.68 17.52
N ILE A 307 13.72 -4.51 18.41
CA ILE A 307 13.92 -4.51 19.86
C ILE A 307 13.06 -5.58 20.53
N THR A 308 13.39 -5.89 21.78
CA THR A 308 12.52 -6.64 22.69
C THR A 308 12.05 -5.77 23.84
N ILE A 309 10.79 -5.94 24.24
CA ILE A 309 10.19 -5.33 25.44
C ILE A 309 9.70 -6.46 26.34
N ASP A 310 10.02 -6.41 27.62
CA ASP A 310 9.49 -7.35 28.63
C ASP A 310 8.24 -6.73 29.27
N LEU A 311 7.08 -7.39 29.12
CA LEU A 311 5.81 -6.88 29.65
C LEU A 311 5.77 -6.84 31.18
N ASP A 312 6.65 -7.58 31.87
CA ASP A 312 6.78 -7.50 33.32
C ASP A 312 7.69 -6.33 33.78
N HIS A 313 8.44 -5.73 32.86
CA HIS A 313 9.43 -4.68 33.12
C HIS A 313 9.44 -3.62 32.00
N LEU A 314 8.33 -2.88 31.88
CA LEU A 314 8.03 -2.03 30.72
C LEU A 314 8.94 -0.80 30.53
N GLU A 315 9.74 -0.43 31.53
CA GLU A 315 10.57 0.78 31.46
C GLU A 315 11.49 0.75 30.23
N PRO A 316 11.58 1.84 29.43
CA PRO A 316 12.43 1.87 28.23
C PRO A 316 13.90 1.51 28.46
N THR A 317 14.42 1.69 29.69
CA THR A 317 15.76 1.27 30.08
C THR A 317 15.98 -0.25 30.06
N ASN A 318 14.90 -1.03 30.08
CA ASN A 318 14.93 -2.49 30.01
C ASN A 318 14.82 -3.03 28.58
N TRP A 319 14.49 -2.17 27.61
CA TRP A 319 14.36 -2.58 26.21
C TRP A 319 15.74 -2.95 25.65
N LYS A 320 15.79 -4.03 24.87
CA LYS A 320 17.05 -4.53 24.29
C LYS A 320 16.96 -4.51 22.77
N THR A 321 18.04 -4.10 22.12
CA THR A 321 18.15 -4.15 20.66
C THR A 321 18.62 -5.53 20.22
N VAL A 322 17.87 -6.16 19.31
CA VAL A 322 18.18 -7.46 18.70
C VAL A 322 18.86 -7.24 17.34
N LEU A 323 18.21 -6.46 16.46
CA LEU A 323 18.81 -5.99 15.22
C LEU A 323 19.02 -4.49 15.33
N PRO A 324 20.26 -3.98 15.38
CA PRO A 324 20.50 -2.55 15.33
C PRO A 324 20.12 -1.97 13.97
N GLN A 325 19.88 -0.67 13.94
CA GLN A 325 19.74 0.07 12.69
C GLN A 325 21.02 -0.04 11.85
N GLN A 326 20.86 -0.22 10.53
CA GLN A 326 21.95 -0.11 9.57
C GLN A 326 22.14 1.35 9.12
N GLU A 327 23.38 1.74 8.82
CA GLU A 327 23.71 3.10 8.38
C GLU A 327 23.01 3.47 7.06
N ARG A 328 22.99 2.52 6.12
CA ARG A 328 22.45 2.74 4.76
C ARG A 328 21.13 2.02 4.51
N ASP A 329 21.00 0.79 4.96
CA ASP A 329 19.91 -0.11 4.56
C ASP A 329 18.70 0.07 5.48
N VAL A 330 17.49 0.09 4.90
CA VAL A 330 16.24 0.23 5.66
C VAL A 330 15.72 -1.14 6.03
N LEU A 331 15.50 -1.42 7.31
CA LEU A 331 14.81 -2.63 7.75
C LEU A 331 13.32 -2.53 7.38
N ASP A 332 12.92 -3.20 6.31
CA ASP A 332 11.57 -3.13 5.72
C ASP A 332 10.57 -3.96 6.53
N TRP A 333 10.88 -5.23 6.75
CA TRP A 333 10.05 -6.12 7.55
C TRP A 333 10.85 -7.28 8.14
N VAL A 334 10.28 -7.88 9.19
CA VAL A 334 10.79 -9.07 9.87
C VAL A 334 9.66 -10.09 9.98
N SER A 335 9.94 -11.36 9.65
CA SER A 335 8.98 -12.45 9.74
C SER A 335 9.56 -13.60 10.55
N PRO A 336 9.01 -13.95 11.73
CA PRO A 336 9.50 -15.07 12.52
C PRO A 336 9.16 -16.40 11.85
N ILE A 337 10.09 -17.35 11.90
CA ILE A 337 9.98 -18.65 11.25
C ILE A 337 10.79 -19.70 12.01
N ASN A 338 10.47 -20.98 11.85
CA ASN A 338 11.24 -22.10 12.40
C ASN A 338 11.61 -21.93 13.89
N THR A 339 10.60 -21.55 14.69
CA THR A 339 10.64 -21.30 16.14
C THR A 339 11.51 -20.11 16.57
N ASP A 340 12.81 -20.17 16.31
CA ASP A 340 13.81 -19.21 16.81
C ASP A 340 14.60 -18.54 15.66
N GLN A 341 14.12 -18.63 14.42
CA GLN A 341 14.69 -17.90 13.28
C GLN A 341 13.76 -16.75 12.87
N MET A 342 14.31 -15.83 12.09
CA MET A 342 13.54 -14.80 11.41
C MET A 342 14.09 -14.53 10.01
N VAL A 343 13.18 -14.29 9.08
CA VAL A 343 13.49 -13.72 7.78
C VAL A 343 13.47 -12.21 7.91
N VAL A 344 14.55 -11.57 7.48
CA VAL A 344 14.75 -10.12 7.56
C VAL A 344 14.89 -9.58 6.15
N CYS A 345 14.05 -8.62 5.78
CA CYS A 345 14.15 -7.92 4.50
C CYS A 345 14.64 -6.50 4.72
N TYR A 346 15.71 -6.14 4.02
CA TYR A 346 16.22 -4.79 3.93
C TYR A 346 15.94 -4.20 2.55
N ILE A 347 15.79 -2.87 2.48
CA ILE A 347 15.91 -2.11 1.24
C ILE A 347 17.33 -1.56 1.18
N HIS A 348 18.09 -1.99 0.17
CA HIS A 348 19.42 -1.48 -0.16
C HIS A 348 19.37 -0.87 -1.55
N ASP A 349 19.62 0.44 -1.64
CA ASP A 349 19.51 1.22 -2.88
C ASP A 349 18.25 0.85 -3.69
N VAL A 350 17.10 0.86 -3.01
CA VAL A 350 15.77 0.59 -3.60
C VAL A 350 15.54 -0.88 -4.04
N THR A 351 16.36 -1.82 -3.60
CA THR A 351 16.21 -3.26 -3.92
C THR A 351 16.13 -4.11 -2.66
N SER A 352 15.39 -5.22 -2.71
CA SER A 352 15.25 -6.11 -1.55
C SER A 352 16.50 -6.95 -1.31
N HIS A 353 16.95 -6.98 -0.07
CA HIS A 353 18.05 -7.80 0.42
C HIS A 353 17.52 -8.69 1.54
N LEU A 354 17.57 -10.02 1.35
CA LEU A 354 16.89 -10.97 2.23
C LEU A 354 17.89 -11.80 3.03
N GLN A 355 17.68 -11.88 4.35
CA GLN A 355 18.55 -12.56 5.29
C GLN A 355 17.75 -13.50 6.19
N LEU A 356 18.38 -14.58 6.62
CA LEU A 356 17.91 -15.45 7.70
C LEU A 356 18.80 -15.19 8.92
N CYS A 357 18.19 -14.80 10.03
CA CYS A 357 18.86 -14.47 11.27
C CYS A 357 18.27 -15.29 12.42
N ASP A 358 19.05 -15.44 13.49
CA ASP A 358 18.55 -15.94 14.77
C ASP A 358 17.66 -14.87 15.44
N LEU A 359 16.44 -15.24 15.82
CA LEU A 359 15.44 -14.32 16.36
C LEU A 359 15.87 -13.70 17.70
N LYS A 360 16.57 -14.45 18.54
CA LYS A 360 16.93 -14.03 19.91
C LYS A 360 18.16 -13.13 19.93
N THR A 361 19.16 -13.47 19.13
CA THR A 361 20.48 -12.81 19.13
C THR A 361 20.65 -11.83 17.98
N GLY A 362 19.81 -11.90 16.95
CA GLY A 362 19.96 -11.13 15.72
C GLY A 362 21.12 -11.59 14.83
N CYS A 363 21.83 -12.67 15.21
CA CYS A 363 22.98 -13.15 14.45
C CYS A 363 22.57 -13.62 13.05
N LEU A 364 23.26 -13.09 12.02
CA LEU A 364 23.09 -13.51 10.64
C LEU A 364 23.51 -14.99 10.48
N GLN A 365 22.62 -15.79 9.90
CA GLN A 365 22.87 -17.20 9.60
C GLN A 365 23.12 -17.42 8.10
N LEU A 366 22.31 -16.78 7.25
CA LEU A 366 22.39 -16.92 5.79
C LEU A 366 21.86 -15.69 5.08
N THR A 367 22.56 -15.23 4.03
CA THR A 367 21.99 -14.30 3.04
C THR A 367 21.34 -15.10 1.92
N LEU A 368 20.05 -14.85 1.65
CA LEU A 368 19.33 -15.52 0.57
C LEU A 368 19.65 -14.79 -0.74
N PRO A 369 20.18 -15.48 -1.76
CA PRO A 369 20.56 -14.83 -3.01
C PRO A 369 19.33 -14.30 -3.74
N LEU A 370 19.40 -13.04 -4.17
CA LEU A 370 18.39 -12.35 -4.96
C LEU A 370 19.06 -11.60 -6.10
N GLU A 371 18.38 -11.51 -7.23
CA GLU A 371 18.72 -10.55 -8.28
C GLU A 371 18.20 -9.16 -7.90
N LEU A 372 18.50 -8.15 -8.73
CA LEU A 372 17.91 -6.81 -8.58
C LEU A 372 16.39 -6.89 -8.72
N GLY A 373 15.69 -6.60 -7.63
CA GLY A 373 14.24 -6.63 -7.60
C GLY A 373 13.66 -6.44 -6.21
N THR A 374 12.45 -6.94 -6.03
CA THR A 374 11.66 -6.78 -4.81
C THR A 374 11.14 -8.13 -4.36
N VAL A 375 11.19 -8.40 -3.05
CA VAL A 375 10.44 -9.49 -2.42
C VAL A 375 9.06 -8.95 -2.06
N THR A 376 8.03 -9.36 -2.80
CA THR A 376 6.66 -8.85 -2.64
C THR A 376 5.80 -9.70 -1.72
N GLN A 377 6.23 -10.93 -1.44
CA GLN A 377 5.56 -11.82 -0.49
C GLN A 377 6.55 -12.70 0.24
N CYS A 378 6.20 -13.02 1.48
CA CYS A 378 6.86 -14.02 2.31
C CYS A 378 5.77 -14.83 3.02
N SER A 379 5.89 -16.15 3.03
CA SER A 379 5.00 -17.04 3.79
C SER A 379 5.79 -18.11 4.50
N GLY A 380 5.36 -18.38 5.74
CA GLY A 380 6.02 -19.24 6.70
C GLY A 380 5.69 -18.69 8.08
N LYS A 381 4.91 -19.43 8.87
CA LYS A 381 4.62 -19.04 10.24
C LYS A 381 5.81 -19.41 11.13
N ARG A 382 5.91 -18.79 12.29
CA ARG A 382 6.89 -19.16 13.32
C ARG A 382 6.95 -20.66 13.60
N LYS A 383 5.80 -21.33 13.63
CA LYS A 383 5.70 -22.79 13.85
C LYS A 383 6.08 -23.67 12.65
N HIS A 384 6.31 -23.10 11.47
CA HIS A 384 6.64 -23.85 10.25
C HIS A 384 8.15 -23.83 9.98
N THR A 385 8.63 -24.89 9.32
CA THR A 385 10.04 -25.06 8.95
C THR A 385 10.28 -24.87 7.45
N GLU A 386 9.30 -24.30 6.75
CA GLU A 386 9.33 -24.06 5.31
C GLU A 386 9.00 -22.60 5.02
N LEU A 387 9.79 -22.01 4.14
CA LEU A 387 9.69 -20.61 3.72
C LEU A 387 9.37 -20.57 2.24
N PHE A 388 8.36 -19.78 1.86
CA PHE A 388 8.20 -19.32 0.48
C PHE A 388 8.36 -17.81 0.41
N TYR A 389 8.96 -17.34 -0.67
CA TYR A 389 9.02 -15.92 -0.97
C TYR A 389 8.89 -15.66 -2.46
N GLN A 390 8.17 -14.61 -2.81
CA GLN A 390 7.96 -14.19 -4.20
C GLN A 390 8.86 -13.00 -4.50
N PHE A 391 9.71 -13.18 -5.50
CA PHE A 391 10.56 -12.15 -6.07
C PHE A 391 9.97 -11.64 -7.39
N THR A 392 10.06 -10.34 -7.65
CA THR A 392 9.70 -9.72 -8.95
C THR A 392 10.71 -8.63 -9.30
N SER A 393 10.78 -8.28 -10.58
CA SER A 393 11.59 -7.17 -11.09
C SER A 393 10.95 -6.59 -12.35
N PHE A 394 11.49 -5.53 -12.93
CA PHE A 394 10.91 -4.89 -14.13
C PHE A 394 10.75 -5.85 -15.32
N LEU A 395 11.66 -6.82 -15.46
CA LEU A 395 11.69 -7.79 -16.57
C LEU A 395 11.35 -9.22 -16.12
N THR A 396 10.95 -9.40 -14.85
CA THR A 396 10.67 -10.71 -14.26
C THR A 396 9.29 -10.67 -13.59
N PRO A 397 8.24 -11.26 -14.22
CA PRO A 397 6.88 -11.25 -13.68
C PRO A 397 6.82 -11.74 -12.24
N GLY A 398 7.44 -12.89 -11.98
CA GLY A 398 7.65 -13.35 -10.62
C GLY A 398 8.36 -14.69 -10.55
N ILE A 399 9.11 -14.91 -9.49
CA ILE A 399 9.72 -16.20 -9.13
C ILE A 399 9.34 -16.48 -7.69
N ILE A 400 8.66 -17.61 -7.46
CA ILE A 400 8.41 -18.11 -6.12
C ILE A 400 9.53 -19.07 -5.78
N TYR A 401 10.23 -18.79 -4.69
CA TYR A 401 11.23 -19.68 -4.11
C TYR A 401 10.61 -20.44 -2.95
N HIS A 402 11.10 -21.67 -2.73
CA HIS A 402 10.83 -22.48 -1.55
C HIS A 402 12.16 -22.83 -0.87
N CYS A 403 12.23 -22.68 0.45
CA CYS A 403 13.39 -23.01 1.25
C CYS A 403 12.95 -23.88 2.43
N ASP A 404 13.50 -25.10 2.48
CA ASP A 404 13.34 -26.01 3.61
C ASP A 404 14.40 -25.68 4.67
N LEU A 405 13.94 -25.14 5.81
CA LEU A 405 14.80 -24.66 6.90
C LEU A 405 15.27 -25.79 7.83
N THR A 406 14.82 -27.04 7.61
CA THR A 406 15.36 -28.20 8.31
C THR A 406 16.74 -28.62 7.76
N GLN A 407 17.10 -28.15 6.56
CA GLN A 407 18.39 -28.43 5.93
C GLN A 407 19.47 -27.50 6.47
N SER A 408 20.70 -28.00 6.58
CA SER A 408 21.87 -27.22 7.02
C SER A 408 23.01 -27.33 5.99
N PRO A 409 23.38 -26.24 5.29
CA PRO A 409 22.68 -24.95 5.24
C PRO A 409 21.36 -25.02 4.46
N PRO A 410 20.34 -24.19 4.78
CA PRO A 410 19.15 -24.05 3.96
C PRO A 410 19.50 -23.60 2.54
N LYS A 411 18.80 -24.12 1.54
CA LYS A 411 19.03 -23.78 0.13
C LYS A 411 17.71 -23.42 -0.55
N PRO A 412 17.48 -22.15 -0.92
CA PRO A 412 16.29 -21.80 -1.67
C PRO A 412 16.32 -22.44 -3.06
N LYS A 413 15.17 -22.97 -3.48
CA LYS A 413 14.96 -23.55 -4.80
C LYS A 413 13.82 -22.80 -5.48
N VAL A 414 13.91 -22.65 -6.80
CA VAL A 414 12.79 -22.14 -7.58
C VAL A 414 11.64 -23.14 -7.44
N PHE A 415 10.55 -22.70 -6.82
CA PHE A 415 9.31 -23.46 -6.72
C PHE A 415 8.43 -23.21 -7.94
N ARG A 416 8.37 -21.96 -8.41
CA ARG A 416 7.61 -21.58 -9.60
C ARG A 416 8.22 -20.38 -10.28
N GLU A 417 8.37 -20.46 -11.60
CA GLU A 417 8.80 -19.33 -12.43
C GLU A 417 7.63 -18.85 -13.27
N ILE A 418 7.29 -17.56 -13.18
CA ILE A 418 6.19 -16.94 -13.91
C ILE A 418 6.79 -16.22 -15.11
N LYS A 419 6.43 -16.68 -16.31
CA LYS A 419 6.92 -16.13 -17.58
C LYS A 419 5.79 -15.61 -18.43
N LEU A 420 6.08 -14.56 -19.19
CA LEU A 420 5.22 -14.14 -20.28
C LEU A 420 5.29 -15.17 -21.41
N LYS A 421 4.16 -15.37 -22.08
CA LYS A 421 4.09 -16.16 -23.30
C LYS A 421 4.58 -15.30 -24.48
N ASP A 422 5.40 -15.89 -25.35
CA ASP A 422 5.86 -15.28 -26.61
C ASP A 422 6.45 -13.86 -26.45
N PHE A 423 7.20 -13.62 -25.38
CA PHE A 423 7.88 -12.35 -25.12
C PHE A 423 9.31 -12.59 -24.61
N ASP A 424 10.30 -12.11 -25.36
CA ASP A 424 11.70 -12.20 -24.98
C ASP A 424 12.12 -10.99 -24.14
N THR A 425 12.19 -11.18 -22.81
CA THR A 425 12.66 -10.14 -21.89
C THR A 425 14.17 -9.89 -22.00
N SER A 426 14.93 -10.79 -22.63
CA SER A 426 16.38 -10.63 -22.80
C SER A 426 16.77 -9.53 -23.79
N SER A 427 15.83 -9.09 -24.63
CA SER A 427 15.97 -7.92 -25.52
C SER A 427 15.91 -6.58 -24.76
N TYR A 428 15.57 -6.60 -23.46
CA TYR A 428 15.41 -5.42 -22.63
C TYR A 428 16.50 -5.36 -21.56
N THR A 429 16.67 -4.17 -20.97
CA THR A 429 17.63 -3.96 -19.89
C THR A 429 17.10 -2.94 -18.89
N THR A 430 17.55 -3.09 -17.65
CA THR A 430 17.32 -2.17 -16.54
C THR A 430 18.67 -1.61 -16.12
N SER A 431 18.74 -0.31 -15.88
CA SER A 431 19.86 0.34 -15.20
C SER A 431 19.38 1.22 -14.06
N GLN A 432 20.23 1.43 -13.06
CA GLN A 432 20.01 2.39 -11.99
C GLN A 432 21.02 3.52 -12.13
N VAL A 433 20.55 4.75 -12.04
CA VAL A 433 21.38 5.96 -12.06
C VAL A 433 21.07 6.82 -10.84
N PHE A 434 21.99 7.72 -10.48
CA PHE A 434 21.78 8.70 -9.43
C PHE A 434 21.96 10.11 -10.00
N TYR A 435 20.88 10.88 -10.07
CA TYR A 435 20.90 12.24 -10.60
C TYR A 435 20.84 13.27 -9.47
N PRO A 436 21.50 14.43 -9.60
CA PRO A 436 21.38 15.49 -8.60
C PRO A 436 20.02 16.19 -8.73
N SER A 437 19.32 16.37 -7.61
CA SER A 437 18.20 17.30 -7.48
C SER A 437 18.70 18.74 -7.43
N LYS A 438 17.77 19.69 -7.35
CA LYS A 438 18.02 21.15 -7.28
C LYS A 438 18.95 21.55 -6.14
N ASP A 439 18.85 20.88 -4.99
CA ASP A 439 19.70 21.12 -3.81
C ASP A 439 21.00 20.29 -3.79
N GLY A 440 21.25 19.50 -4.84
CA GLY A 440 22.41 18.63 -4.97
C GLY A 440 22.23 17.21 -4.42
N THR A 441 21.12 16.91 -3.74
CA THR A 441 20.82 15.55 -3.24
C THR A 441 20.80 14.56 -4.40
N LYS A 442 21.42 13.39 -4.23
CA LYS A 442 21.42 12.33 -5.24
C LYS A 442 20.15 11.50 -5.12
N ILE A 443 19.32 11.53 -6.16
CA ILE A 443 18.08 10.76 -6.25
C ILE A 443 18.33 9.55 -7.17
N PRO A 444 18.07 8.31 -6.72
CA PRO A 444 18.18 7.16 -7.60
C PRO A 444 17.01 7.12 -8.58
N MET A 445 17.24 6.56 -9.76
CA MET A 445 16.22 6.34 -10.78
C MET A 445 16.51 5.06 -11.53
N PHE A 446 15.48 4.23 -11.67
CA PHE A 446 15.52 3.08 -12.58
C PHE A 446 15.13 3.49 -13.99
N LEU A 447 15.82 2.91 -14.97
CA LEU A 447 15.59 3.12 -16.40
C LEU A 447 15.43 1.76 -17.07
N VAL A 448 14.30 1.55 -17.74
CA VAL A 448 13.97 0.31 -18.45
C VAL A 448 13.72 0.61 -19.92
N HIS A 449 14.50 -0.02 -20.80
CA HIS A 449 14.39 0.17 -22.25
C HIS A 449 14.94 -1.05 -23.01
N LYS A 450 14.83 -1.05 -24.34
CA LYS A 450 15.46 -2.09 -25.17
C LYS A 450 16.98 -1.95 -25.17
N LYS A 451 17.73 -3.04 -25.32
CA LYS A 451 19.21 -2.99 -25.33
C LYS A 451 19.79 -2.13 -26.44
N GLU A 452 19.12 -2.11 -27.60
CA GLU A 452 19.47 -1.32 -28.79
C GLU A 452 18.98 0.15 -28.73
N PHE A 453 18.48 0.61 -27.59
CA PHE A 453 18.02 1.99 -27.41
C PHE A 453 19.16 3.00 -27.67
N VAL A 454 18.87 4.01 -28.49
CA VAL A 454 19.81 5.09 -28.84
C VAL A 454 19.42 6.36 -28.10
N LYS A 455 20.37 6.95 -27.36
CA LYS A 455 20.18 8.19 -26.61
C LYS A 455 20.37 9.44 -27.48
N ASP A 456 19.45 9.68 -28.42
CA ASP A 456 19.46 10.83 -29.33
C ASP A 456 18.33 11.84 -29.10
N GLY A 457 17.57 11.67 -28.00
CA GLY A 457 16.42 12.50 -27.64
C GLY A 457 15.15 12.26 -28.49
N SER A 458 15.20 11.34 -29.46
CA SER A 458 14.11 11.10 -30.40
C SER A 458 13.01 10.19 -29.86
N ARG A 459 13.25 9.44 -28.79
CA ARG A 459 12.33 8.43 -28.25
C ARG A 459 11.40 9.03 -27.17
N PRO A 460 10.18 8.50 -26.99
CA PRO A 460 9.33 8.90 -25.89
C PRO A 460 9.80 8.29 -24.57
N ALA A 461 9.49 8.98 -23.47
CA ALA A 461 9.74 8.50 -22.12
C ALA A 461 8.46 8.52 -21.29
N LEU A 462 8.25 7.46 -20.51
CA LEU A 462 7.22 7.40 -19.47
C LEU A 462 7.91 7.50 -18.11
N LEU A 463 7.70 8.62 -17.43
CA LEU A 463 8.30 8.95 -16.15
C LEU A 463 7.24 8.81 -15.04
N TYR A 464 7.40 7.81 -14.18
CA TYR A 464 6.45 7.49 -13.12
C TYR A 464 6.98 7.89 -11.74
N GLY A 465 6.14 8.52 -10.90
CA GLY A 465 6.53 8.92 -9.54
C GLY A 465 5.41 8.89 -8.51
N TYR A 466 5.81 8.92 -7.23
CA TYR A 466 4.90 8.99 -6.07
C TYR A 466 5.38 10.03 -5.04
N GLY A 467 6.41 9.72 -4.23
CA GLY A 467 7.06 10.68 -3.33
C GLY A 467 6.23 11.12 -2.13
N GLY A 468 6.01 10.23 -1.17
CA GLY A 468 5.25 10.51 0.05
C GLY A 468 4.95 9.26 0.85
N PHE A 469 4.46 9.46 2.08
CA PHE A 469 3.90 8.43 2.95
C PHE A 469 4.83 7.26 3.27
N ASN A 470 6.16 7.50 3.21
CA ASN A 470 7.17 6.47 3.44
C ASN A 470 7.06 5.27 2.47
N ILE A 471 6.39 5.43 1.32
CA ILE A 471 6.22 4.37 0.32
C ILE A 471 7.46 4.32 -0.58
N SER A 472 8.11 3.16 -0.66
CA SER A 472 9.25 2.90 -1.53
C SER A 472 8.81 2.38 -2.91
N LEU A 473 9.22 3.04 -3.99
CA LEU A 473 8.94 2.58 -5.37
C LEU A 473 9.99 1.58 -5.85
N GLN A 474 9.98 0.37 -5.30
CA GLN A 474 10.92 -0.70 -5.68
C GLN A 474 10.58 -1.37 -7.02
N PRO A 475 11.55 -2.06 -7.67
CA PRO A 475 11.33 -2.71 -8.95
C PRO A 475 10.19 -3.72 -8.94
N THR A 476 9.21 -3.50 -9.80
CA THR A 476 8.03 -4.37 -9.94
C THR A 476 7.68 -4.56 -11.40
N PHE A 477 7.16 -5.73 -11.74
CA PHE A 477 6.79 -6.07 -13.09
C PHE A 477 5.51 -5.36 -13.56
N SER A 478 5.50 -4.93 -14.83
CA SER A 478 4.32 -4.30 -15.44
C SER A 478 4.26 -4.58 -16.94
N VAL A 479 3.19 -5.26 -17.36
CA VAL A 479 2.92 -5.51 -18.79
C VAL A 479 2.68 -4.19 -19.54
N THR A 480 1.98 -3.22 -18.93
CA THR A 480 1.69 -1.94 -19.58
C THR A 480 2.97 -1.18 -19.91
N ARG A 481 3.95 -1.16 -18.99
CA ARG A 481 5.28 -0.57 -19.21
C ARG A 481 6.07 -1.30 -20.30
N LEU A 482 6.01 -2.63 -20.34
CA LEU A 482 6.67 -3.41 -21.40
C LEU A 482 6.06 -3.17 -22.78
N VAL A 483 4.73 -3.12 -22.88
CA VAL A 483 4.03 -2.78 -24.13
C VAL A 483 4.39 -1.37 -24.59
N PHE A 484 4.49 -0.41 -23.66
CA PHE A 484 4.96 0.93 -23.99
C PHE A 484 6.35 0.91 -24.64
N ILE A 485 7.32 0.21 -24.04
CA ILE A 485 8.68 0.08 -24.60
C ILE A 485 8.64 -0.68 -25.94
N GLN A 486 7.84 -1.75 -26.04
CA GLN A 486 7.75 -2.58 -27.23
C GLN A 486 7.22 -1.80 -28.44
N HIS A 487 6.09 -1.09 -28.28
CA HIS A 487 5.41 -0.40 -29.39
C HIS A 487 6.05 0.95 -29.72
N PHE A 488 6.47 1.72 -28.71
CA PHE A 488 6.95 3.07 -28.94
C PHE A 488 8.49 3.16 -28.99
N GLY A 489 9.20 2.07 -28.69
CA GLY A 489 10.66 2.07 -28.57
C GLY A 489 11.15 3.06 -27.51
N GLY A 490 10.32 3.34 -26.51
CA GLY A 490 10.55 4.34 -25.49
C GLY A 490 11.38 3.82 -24.31
N VAL A 491 11.51 4.68 -23.30
CA VAL A 491 12.12 4.35 -22.01
C VAL A 491 11.12 4.57 -20.88
N VAL A 492 11.08 3.66 -19.92
CA VAL A 492 10.35 3.85 -18.66
C VAL A 492 11.34 4.27 -17.59
N ALA A 493 11.03 5.34 -16.87
CA ALA A 493 11.86 5.91 -15.84
C ALA A 493 11.08 6.00 -14.52
N ILE A 494 11.72 5.60 -13.42
CA ILE A 494 11.11 5.62 -12.08
C ILE A 494 12.12 6.24 -11.11
N PRO A 495 12.10 7.56 -10.91
CA PRO A 495 12.89 8.23 -9.90
C PRO A 495 12.29 7.97 -8.51
N ASN A 496 13.13 7.53 -7.58
CA ASN A 496 12.74 7.34 -6.19
C ASN A 496 12.98 8.64 -5.40
N ILE A 497 12.15 9.63 -5.73
CA ILE A 497 12.17 10.96 -5.14
C ILE A 497 11.92 10.93 -3.63
N ARG A 498 12.30 12.00 -2.93
CA ARG A 498 12.07 12.15 -1.49
C ARG A 498 10.58 12.10 -1.12
N GLY A 499 10.31 11.89 0.16
CA GLY A 499 8.97 11.59 0.67
C GLY A 499 8.64 10.10 0.68
N GLY A 500 9.32 9.28 -0.13
CA GLY A 500 9.25 7.83 -0.03
C GLY A 500 10.07 7.27 1.13
N GLY A 501 10.11 5.94 1.25
CA GLY A 501 10.81 5.21 2.32
C GLY A 501 12.16 4.61 1.92
N GLU A 502 12.67 4.94 0.73
CA GLU A 502 13.81 4.24 0.12
C GLU A 502 15.10 4.31 0.95
N TYR A 503 15.30 5.39 1.69
CA TYR A 503 16.41 5.60 2.62
C TYR A 503 15.89 5.98 4.02
N GLY A 504 14.78 5.35 4.41
CA GLY A 504 14.20 5.44 5.75
C GLY A 504 13.51 6.77 6.03
N GLU A 505 13.25 7.00 7.32
CA GLU A 505 12.46 8.13 7.80
C GLU A 505 13.10 9.49 7.47
N ALA A 506 14.42 9.54 7.30
CA ALA A 506 15.09 10.76 6.84
C ALA A 506 14.69 11.12 5.40
N TRP A 507 14.54 10.12 4.52
CA TRP A 507 14.09 10.32 3.14
C TRP A 507 12.62 10.76 3.06
N HIS A 508 11.78 10.18 3.91
CA HIS A 508 10.37 10.57 4.05
C HIS A 508 10.25 12.01 4.55
N ASN A 509 10.93 12.35 5.64
CA ASN A 509 10.94 13.70 6.22
C ASN A 509 11.46 14.78 5.27
N ALA A 510 12.38 14.43 4.39
CA ALA A 510 12.93 15.35 3.41
C ALA A 510 11.94 15.70 2.26
N GLY A 511 10.77 15.06 2.21
CA GLY A 511 9.73 15.29 1.20
C GLY A 511 8.30 15.43 1.75
N ARG A 512 8.11 15.71 3.04
CA ARG A 512 6.79 15.94 3.65
C ARG A 512 6.69 17.29 4.36
N LEU A 513 5.47 17.70 4.70
CA LEU A 513 5.16 18.97 5.38
C LEU A 513 5.80 20.17 4.64
N HIS A 514 6.57 21.00 5.33
CA HIS A 514 7.26 22.15 4.74
C HIS A 514 8.27 21.78 3.64
N ASN A 515 8.73 20.53 3.60
CA ASN A 515 9.66 20.02 2.59
C ASN A 515 8.96 19.43 1.37
N LYS A 516 7.62 19.48 1.28
CA LYS A 516 6.88 18.81 0.18
C LYS A 516 7.30 19.31 -1.22
N GLN A 517 7.76 20.55 -1.34
CA GLN A 517 8.29 21.09 -2.61
C GLN A 517 9.49 20.29 -3.13
N ASN A 518 10.31 19.70 -2.26
CA ASN A 518 11.46 18.89 -2.67
C ASN A 518 11.05 17.70 -3.53
N VAL A 519 9.87 17.13 -3.29
CA VAL A 519 9.32 16.02 -4.07
C VAL A 519 9.12 16.44 -5.54
N PHE A 520 8.56 17.63 -5.75
CA PHE A 520 8.33 18.16 -7.09
C PHE A 520 9.64 18.57 -7.75
N ASP A 521 10.55 19.19 -7.00
CA ASP A 521 11.88 19.56 -7.48
C ASP A 521 12.70 18.33 -7.90
N ASP A 522 12.67 17.24 -7.11
CA ASP A 522 13.31 15.96 -7.43
C ASP A 522 12.77 15.36 -8.72
N PHE A 523 11.45 15.39 -8.91
CA PHE A 523 10.81 14.81 -10.07
C PHE A 523 11.06 15.65 -11.34
N GLN A 524 11.04 16.97 -11.23
CA GLN A 524 11.40 17.88 -12.33
C GLN A 524 12.88 17.71 -12.72
N ALA A 525 13.78 17.55 -11.75
CA ALA A 525 15.19 17.27 -12.02
C ALA A 525 15.38 15.92 -12.74
N SER A 526 14.53 14.92 -12.49
CA SER A 526 14.57 13.65 -13.25
C SER A 526 14.22 13.85 -14.72
N ALA A 527 13.22 14.70 -15.00
CA ALA A 527 12.82 15.06 -16.36
C ALA A 527 13.94 15.79 -17.10
N GLU A 528 14.58 16.75 -16.44
CA GLU A 528 15.74 17.47 -16.97
C GLU A 528 16.92 16.53 -17.22
N TYR A 529 17.18 15.59 -16.31
CA TYR A 529 18.22 14.56 -16.50
C TYR A 529 17.95 13.70 -17.73
N LEU A 530 16.72 13.18 -17.88
CA LEU A 530 16.36 12.34 -19.04
C LEU A 530 16.56 13.06 -20.37
N VAL A 531 16.19 14.34 -20.44
CA VAL A 531 16.37 15.15 -21.65
C VAL A 531 17.84 15.46 -21.90
N LYS A 532 18.57 15.89 -20.87
CA LYS A 532 20.00 16.22 -20.96
C LYS A 532 20.84 15.04 -21.41
N GLU A 533 20.58 13.84 -20.88
CA GLU A 533 21.31 12.62 -21.21
C GLU A 533 20.83 11.95 -22.51
N GLY A 534 19.93 12.61 -23.25
CA GLY A 534 19.48 12.18 -24.57
C GLY A 534 18.49 11.01 -24.56
N PHE A 535 17.89 10.66 -23.44
CA PHE A 535 16.87 9.60 -23.41
C PHE A 535 15.56 10.03 -24.08
N THR A 536 15.23 11.32 -24.03
CA THR A 536 13.99 11.85 -24.59
C THR A 536 14.14 13.35 -24.89
N SER A 537 13.04 13.99 -25.27
CA SER A 537 12.89 15.45 -25.33
C SER A 537 11.63 15.85 -24.57
N HIS A 538 11.54 17.11 -24.14
CA HIS A 538 10.38 17.60 -23.36
C HIS A 538 9.04 17.27 -24.01
N LYS A 539 8.92 17.48 -25.34
CA LYS A 539 7.70 17.20 -26.11
C LYS A 539 7.29 15.72 -26.14
N LYS A 540 8.19 14.80 -25.81
CA LYS A 540 7.99 13.35 -25.82
C LYS A 540 8.08 12.72 -24.43
N LEU A 541 8.19 13.54 -23.39
CA LEU A 541 8.18 13.10 -22.01
C LEU A 541 6.75 13.10 -21.47
N ILE A 542 6.32 11.93 -20.99
CA ILE A 542 5.02 11.70 -20.37
C ILE A 542 5.28 11.49 -18.89
N ILE A 543 4.58 12.23 -18.03
CA ILE A 543 4.60 12.01 -16.58
C ILE A 543 3.35 11.28 -16.11
N GLU A 544 3.52 10.35 -15.18
CA GLU A 544 2.46 9.52 -14.63
C GLU A 544 2.57 9.38 -13.11
N GLY A 545 1.44 9.42 -12.42
CA GLY A 545 1.39 9.17 -10.98
C GLY A 545 -0.04 9.00 -10.48
N GLY A 546 -0.21 8.25 -9.39
CA GLY A 546 -1.52 7.95 -8.79
C GLY A 546 -1.63 8.36 -7.33
N SER A 547 -2.81 8.78 -6.88
CA SER A 547 -3.05 9.26 -5.51
C SER A 547 -2.15 10.45 -5.15
N ASN A 548 -1.21 10.33 -4.21
CA ASN A 548 -0.14 11.33 -3.99
C ASN A 548 0.76 11.54 -5.23
N GLY A 549 0.97 10.51 -6.05
CA GLY A 549 1.59 10.67 -7.37
C GLY A 549 0.74 11.49 -8.34
N GLY A 550 -0.59 11.52 -8.17
CA GLY A 550 -1.47 12.41 -8.93
C GLY A 550 -1.29 13.87 -8.50
N LEU A 551 -1.15 14.14 -7.20
CA LEU A 551 -0.73 15.44 -6.68
C LEU A 551 0.62 15.87 -7.29
N LEU A 552 1.61 14.97 -7.29
CA LEU A 552 2.92 15.20 -7.91
C LEU A 552 2.78 15.65 -9.36
N VAL A 553 2.02 14.91 -10.18
CA VAL A 553 1.79 15.26 -11.59
C VAL A 553 1.12 16.63 -11.70
N GLY A 554 0.06 16.88 -10.93
CA GLY A 554 -0.67 18.15 -10.94
C GLY A 554 0.19 19.36 -10.54
N ALA A 555 1.04 19.21 -9.52
CA ALA A 555 1.97 20.24 -9.10
C ALA A 555 3.04 20.50 -10.17
N CYS A 556 3.62 19.44 -10.75
CA CYS A 556 4.66 19.56 -11.77
C CYS A 556 4.18 20.25 -13.05
N ILE A 557 2.98 19.93 -13.56
CA ILE A 557 2.45 20.62 -14.75
C ILE A 557 2.12 22.09 -14.50
N ASN A 558 1.76 22.48 -13.27
CA ASN A 558 1.56 23.88 -12.92
C ASN A 558 2.89 24.64 -12.79
N GLN A 559 3.91 23.98 -12.22
CA GLN A 559 5.19 24.62 -11.92
C GLN A 559 6.12 24.72 -13.14
N ARG A 560 6.19 23.65 -13.95
CA ARG A 560 7.13 23.51 -15.07
C ARG A 560 6.46 22.87 -16.30
N PRO A 561 5.38 23.45 -16.84
CA PRO A 561 4.63 22.87 -17.97
C PRO A 561 5.50 22.63 -19.21
N GLU A 562 6.56 23.41 -19.41
CA GLU A 562 7.45 23.29 -20.55
C GLU A 562 8.32 22.03 -20.54
N LEU A 563 8.42 21.33 -19.40
CA LEU A 563 9.21 20.10 -19.29
C LEU A 563 8.51 18.88 -19.91
N PHE A 564 7.19 18.90 -20.07
CA PHE A 564 6.39 17.70 -20.34
C PHE A 564 5.47 17.84 -21.55
N GLY A 565 5.42 16.80 -22.39
CA GLY A 565 4.51 16.70 -23.53
C GLY A 565 3.12 16.22 -23.15
N ALA A 566 3.02 15.34 -22.14
CA ALA A 566 1.75 14.84 -21.63
C ALA A 566 1.84 14.47 -20.13
N ALA A 567 0.70 14.45 -19.47
CA ALA A 567 0.55 14.15 -18.05
C ALA A 567 -0.65 13.23 -17.82
N ILE A 568 -0.46 12.19 -17.01
CA ILE A 568 -1.50 11.22 -16.64
C ILE A 568 -1.56 11.19 -15.12
N ALA A 569 -2.64 11.72 -14.56
CA ALA A 569 -2.86 11.71 -13.11
C ALA A 569 -4.02 10.77 -12.78
N HIS A 570 -3.73 9.74 -11.98
CA HIS A 570 -4.73 8.78 -11.51
C HIS A 570 -5.19 9.18 -10.10
N VAL A 571 -6.49 9.28 -9.84
CA VAL A 571 -7.08 9.48 -8.50
C VAL A 571 -6.35 10.50 -7.60
N GLY A 572 -5.91 11.61 -8.18
CA GLY A 572 -5.00 12.58 -7.55
C GLY A 572 -5.65 13.46 -6.48
N VAL A 573 -4.86 13.84 -5.46
CA VAL A 573 -5.27 14.84 -4.45
C VAL A 573 -4.93 16.24 -4.96
N PHE A 574 -5.93 16.98 -5.45
CA PHE A 574 -5.69 18.29 -6.11
C PHE A 574 -6.09 19.52 -5.31
N ASP A 575 -7.02 19.37 -4.36
CA ASP A 575 -7.34 20.43 -3.39
C ASP A 575 -6.61 20.16 -2.07
N MET A 576 -5.44 20.78 -1.95
CA MET A 576 -4.61 20.62 -0.76
C MET A 576 -5.11 21.44 0.44
N LEU A 577 -6.12 22.29 0.25
CA LEU A 577 -6.70 23.09 1.32
C LEU A 577 -7.89 22.40 2.00
N ARG A 578 -8.46 21.37 1.36
CA ARG A 578 -9.68 20.70 1.82
C ARG A 578 -9.59 19.18 1.90
N TYR A 579 -8.53 18.55 1.42
CA TYR A 579 -8.40 17.09 1.42
C TYR A 579 -8.75 16.46 2.79
N HIS A 580 -8.39 17.13 3.90
CA HIS A 580 -8.58 16.62 5.26
C HIS A 580 -10.05 16.53 5.71
N LYS A 581 -10.98 17.13 4.95
CA LYS A 581 -12.41 17.16 5.27
C LYS A 581 -13.19 15.95 4.77
N PHE A 582 -12.60 15.14 3.90
CA PHE A 582 -13.33 14.06 3.22
C PHE A 582 -12.78 12.69 3.60
N THR A 583 -13.68 11.74 3.85
CA THR A 583 -13.37 10.32 4.09
C THR A 583 -12.21 10.12 5.08
N ILE A 584 -11.06 9.58 4.62
CA ILE A 584 -9.88 9.33 5.44
C ILE A 584 -8.77 10.39 5.23
N GLY A 585 -9.07 11.48 4.53
CA GLY A 585 -8.09 12.52 4.21
C GLY A 585 -7.45 13.14 5.46
N HIS A 586 -8.14 13.14 6.60
CA HIS A 586 -7.57 13.63 7.87
C HIS A 586 -6.29 12.90 8.30
N ALA A 587 -6.10 11.63 7.91
CA ALA A 587 -4.91 10.86 8.25
C ALA A 587 -3.66 11.37 7.51
N TRP A 588 -3.84 12.02 6.35
CA TRP A 588 -2.75 12.48 5.49
C TRP A 588 -2.11 13.80 5.96
N VAL A 589 -2.64 14.41 7.02
CA VAL A 589 -2.07 15.62 7.66
C VAL A 589 -0.63 15.40 8.11
N THR A 590 -0.26 14.17 8.45
CA THR A 590 1.12 13.80 8.79
C THR A 590 2.13 14.01 7.65
N ASP A 591 1.68 14.01 6.40
CA ASP A 591 2.51 14.21 5.21
C ASP A 591 2.35 15.59 4.58
N TYR A 592 1.18 16.21 4.69
CA TYR A 592 0.89 17.48 4.02
C TYR A 592 0.78 18.67 4.97
N GLY A 593 0.37 18.45 6.22
CA GLY A 593 -0.05 19.50 7.14
C GLY A 593 -1.52 19.91 6.93
N ASN A 594 -2.10 20.60 7.91
CA ASN A 594 -3.52 20.98 7.88
C ASN A 594 -3.70 22.45 7.49
N ALA A 595 -4.46 22.73 6.43
CA ALA A 595 -4.73 24.09 5.97
C ALA A 595 -5.51 24.98 6.96
N GLU A 596 -6.07 24.41 8.02
CA GLU A 596 -6.67 25.17 9.13
C GLU A 596 -5.62 25.82 10.05
N GLU A 597 -4.36 25.38 9.95
CA GLU A 597 -3.23 25.96 10.64
C GLU A 597 -2.49 26.91 9.69
N LYS A 598 -2.23 28.14 10.16
CA LYS A 598 -1.65 29.21 9.33
C LYS A 598 -0.33 28.78 8.66
N GLU A 599 0.55 28.12 9.40
CA GLU A 599 1.88 27.72 8.93
C GLU A 599 1.80 26.71 7.77
N PHE A 600 0.92 25.72 7.90
CA PHE A 600 0.68 24.76 6.83
C PHE A 600 -0.10 25.37 5.67
N PHE A 601 -1.09 26.24 5.92
CA PHE A 601 -1.77 26.98 4.85
C PHE A 601 -0.77 27.71 3.93
N GLU A 602 0.20 28.43 4.50
CA GLU A 602 1.23 29.15 3.74
C GLU A 602 2.14 28.23 2.90
N THR A 603 2.25 26.96 3.28
CA THR A 603 2.97 25.93 2.52
C THR A 603 2.07 25.33 1.43
N LEU A 604 0.88 24.85 1.80
CA LEU A 604 -0.07 24.15 0.95
C LEU A 604 -0.53 25.04 -0.22
N ILE A 605 -0.82 26.32 0.03
CA ILE A 605 -1.29 27.24 -1.02
C ILE A 605 -0.28 27.43 -2.15
N LYS A 606 1.02 27.22 -1.90
CA LYS A 606 2.08 27.39 -2.92
C LYS A 606 2.10 26.28 -3.96
N TYR A 607 1.62 25.09 -3.61
CA TYR A 607 1.68 23.93 -4.51
C TYR A 607 0.33 23.27 -4.79
N SER A 608 -0.74 23.62 -4.05
CA SER A 608 -2.09 23.08 -4.25
C SER A 608 -2.48 23.16 -5.73
N PRO A 609 -2.62 22.01 -6.45
CA PRO A 609 -2.81 22.04 -7.89
C PRO A 609 -4.05 22.84 -8.31
N LEU A 610 -5.16 22.70 -7.59
CA LEU A 610 -6.40 23.44 -7.86
C LEU A 610 -6.21 24.96 -7.78
N ASN A 611 -5.35 25.44 -6.87
CA ASN A 611 -5.17 26.87 -6.61
C ASN A 611 -3.99 27.49 -7.39
N ASN A 612 -3.26 26.71 -8.17
CA ASN A 612 -2.06 27.17 -8.90
C ASN A 612 -2.14 26.99 -10.42
N VAL A 613 -3.33 26.73 -10.97
CA VAL A 613 -3.54 26.73 -12.42
C VAL A 613 -3.37 28.15 -12.96
N ARG A 614 -2.35 28.36 -13.78
CA ARG A 614 -2.03 29.63 -14.43
C ARG A 614 -1.76 29.40 -15.91
N VAL A 615 -2.20 30.33 -16.75
CA VAL A 615 -1.83 30.32 -18.16
C VAL A 615 -0.34 30.67 -18.26
N PRO A 616 0.50 29.81 -18.85
CA PRO A 616 1.93 30.10 -19.03
C PRO A 616 2.15 31.33 -19.92
N GLU A 617 3.38 31.87 -19.90
CA GLU A 617 3.80 32.90 -20.85
C GLU A 617 3.73 32.39 -22.30
N LYS A 618 3.68 33.32 -23.27
CA LYS A 618 3.55 32.98 -24.70
C LYS A 618 4.65 32.01 -25.14
N ASP A 619 4.27 31.04 -25.98
CA ASP A 619 5.12 29.98 -26.58
C ASP A 619 5.38 28.71 -25.74
N ILE A 620 4.79 28.59 -24.54
CA ILE A 620 4.80 27.33 -23.77
C ILE A 620 3.53 26.53 -24.07
N GLN A 621 3.69 25.30 -24.57
CA GLN A 621 2.58 24.36 -24.75
C GLN A 621 2.13 23.84 -23.38
N VAL A 622 0.84 23.92 -23.07
CA VAL A 622 0.26 23.28 -21.89
C VAL A 622 0.28 21.77 -22.10
N SER A 623 0.83 21.00 -21.16
CA SER A 623 0.82 19.53 -21.22
C SER A 623 -0.62 19.02 -21.27
N THR A 624 -0.91 18.03 -22.12
CA THR A 624 -2.22 17.37 -22.11
C THR A 624 -2.36 16.58 -20.81
N LEU A 625 -3.31 16.95 -19.95
CA LEU A 625 -3.65 16.21 -18.74
C LEU A 625 -4.80 15.22 -19.04
N ILE A 626 -4.56 13.94 -18.80
CA ILE A 626 -5.62 12.94 -18.70
C ILE A 626 -5.79 12.61 -17.22
N TYR A 627 -6.99 12.85 -16.71
CA TYR A 627 -7.39 12.42 -15.37
C TYR A 627 -8.15 11.11 -15.46
N LEU A 628 -7.71 10.11 -14.71
CA LEU A 628 -8.38 8.81 -14.61
C LEU A 628 -8.83 8.60 -13.16
N LYS A 629 -10.12 8.32 -12.99
CA LYS A 629 -10.73 7.96 -11.70
C LYS A 629 -10.72 6.44 -11.54
#